data_AF-A0A7X9JIP9-F1
#
_entry.id   AF-A0A7X9JIP9-F1
#
_cell.length_a   1.000
_cell.length_b   1.000
_cell.length_c   1.000
_cell.angle_alpha   90.00
_cell.angle_beta   90.00
_cell.angle_gamma   90.00
#
_symmetry.space_group_name_H-M   'P 1'
#
loop_
_entity.id
_entity.type
_entity.pdbx_description
1 polymer ?
#
loop_
_entity_poly.entity_id
_entity_poly.type
_entity_poly.pdbx_seq_one_letter_code
_entity_poly.pdbx_strand_id
1 'polypeptide(L)'
;MKVHRIIFILFFTSSFSFLAIGQDLAKKEIEKQAEKNWNNLNYKLAAEQYEKLLSLDPQDVNYAYRFAVSNFIAGFKVDKSLKYLEPLMGKEKVPTDIPFWIGKMYMANYQFNDAIDMFNTFIAGSGISQDPISEAQKNINMCLSAIQLLNKPINIAFENLGPNINSTANDFLPLVPENEDFLIFTSDKRFDEASQTFDENIYISYPEKNGWTLSKPLSYLNTFDPEKAVGLSSDGKTLYVCGHFANSYSDINIATQKNKQFKLDQL
;
A
#
# COMPACT_ATOMS: atom_id res chain seq x y z
N MET A 1 -32.49 -71.75 -31.44
CA MET A 1 -31.69 -70.53 -31.72
C MET A 1 -31.89 -69.55 -30.57
N LYS A 2 -30.93 -69.44 -29.64
CA LYS A 2 -31.00 -68.54 -28.48
C LYS A 2 -30.16 -67.29 -28.76
N VAL A 3 -30.82 -66.15 -28.97
CA VAL A 3 -30.14 -64.85 -29.13
C VAL A 3 -29.91 -64.25 -27.74
N HIS A 4 -28.64 -64.12 -27.35
CA HIS A 4 -28.24 -63.41 -26.13
C HIS A 4 -28.25 -61.90 -26.42
N ARG A 5 -29.11 -61.15 -25.73
CA ARG A 5 -29.02 -59.69 -25.65
C ARG A 5 -27.96 -59.35 -24.60
N ILE A 6 -26.80 -58.89 -25.05
CA ILE A 6 -25.75 -58.36 -24.19
C ILE A 6 -26.13 -56.95 -23.77
N ILE A 7 -26.22 -56.74 -22.46
CA ILE A 7 -26.41 -55.45 -21.79
C ILE A 7 -25.09 -54.68 -21.87
N PHE A 8 -25.08 -53.53 -22.53
CA PHE A 8 -23.99 -52.54 -22.47
C PHE A 8 -24.49 -51.38 -21.61
N ILE A 9 -24.27 -51.45 -20.30
CA ILE A 9 -24.62 -50.38 -19.34
C ILE A 9 -23.34 -49.93 -18.64
N LEU A 10 -23.04 -48.64 -18.86
CA LEU A 10 -22.22 -47.72 -18.08
C LEU A 10 -20.80 -48.14 -17.63
N PHE A 11 -19.80 -47.64 -18.38
CA PHE A 11 -18.44 -47.39 -17.89
C PHE A 11 -18.00 -45.96 -18.28
N PHE A 12 -18.81 -44.95 -17.94
CA PHE A 12 -18.51 -43.53 -18.24
C PHE A 12 -18.70 -42.60 -17.03
N THR A 13 -18.52 -43.12 -15.80
CA THR A 13 -18.70 -42.34 -14.56
C THR A 13 -17.46 -42.23 -13.68
N SER A 14 -16.33 -42.90 -14.01
CA SER A 14 -15.12 -42.83 -13.17
C SER A 14 -14.23 -41.62 -13.46
N SER A 15 -14.26 -41.07 -14.67
CA SER A 15 -13.39 -39.94 -15.06
C SER A 15 -13.83 -38.59 -14.46
N PHE A 16 -15.13 -38.44 -14.13
CA PHE A 16 -15.66 -37.22 -13.52
C PHE A 16 -15.23 -37.06 -12.05
N SER A 17 -15.08 -38.17 -11.33
CA SER A 17 -14.76 -38.17 -9.89
C SER A 17 -13.33 -37.71 -9.60
N PHE A 18 -12.35 -38.09 -10.45
CA PHE A 18 -10.96 -37.69 -10.27
C PHE A 18 -10.72 -36.20 -10.54
N LEU A 19 -11.43 -35.62 -11.51
CA LEU A 19 -11.32 -34.18 -11.82
C LEU A 19 -11.84 -33.32 -10.67
N ALA A 20 -12.97 -33.71 -10.08
CA ALA A 20 -13.57 -33.02 -8.95
C ALA A 20 -12.67 -33.04 -7.70
N ILE A 21 -12.01 -34.18 -7.41
CA ILE A 21 -11.08 -34.30 -6.28
C ILE A 21 -9.82 -33.43 -6.50
N GLY A 22 -9.30 -33.38 -7.73
CA GLY A 22 -8.15 -32.53 -8.05
C GLY A 22 -8.45 -31.02 -7.91
N GLN A 23 -9.64 -30.59 -8.33
CA GLN A 23 -10.08 -29.20 -8.20
C GLN A 23 -10.30 -28.81 -6.73
N ASP A 24 -10.86 -29.70 -5.91
CA ASP A 24 -11.05 -29.48 -4.47
C ASP A 24 -9.71 -29.34 -3.72
N LEU A 25 -8.73 -30.19 -4.04
CA LEU A 25 -7.39 -30.11 -3.45
C LEU A 25 -6.69 -28.79 -3.81
N ALA A 26 -6.80 -28.36 -5.07
CA ALA A 26 -6.24 -27.09 -5.52
C ALA A 26 -6.91 -25.88 -4.84
N LYS A 27 -8.24 -25.89 -4.69
CA LYS A 27 -8.98 -24.85 -3.95
C LYS A 27 -8.46 -24.74 -2.51
N LYS A 28 -8.33 -25.86 -1.80
CA LYS A 28 -7.83 -25.90 -0.41
C LYS A 28 -6.42 -25.35 -0.25
N GLU A 29 -5.52 -25.63 -1.19
CA GLU A 29 -4.17 -25.06 -1.13
C GLU A 29 -4.21 -23.54 -1.36
N ILE A 30 -5.05 -23.03 -2.26
CA ILE A 30 -5.22 -21.59 -2.46
C ILE A 30 -5.80 -20.93 -1.20
N GLU A 31 -6.81 -21.52 -0.56
CA GLU A 31 -7.37 -21.04 0.72
C GLU A 31 -6.30 -20.89 1.79
N LYS A 32 -5.48 -21.94 1.98
CA LYS A 32 -4.40 -21.96 2.96
C LYS A 32 -3.38 -20.85 2.71
N GLN A 33 -2.99 -20.64 1.45
CA GLN A 33 -2.05 -19.57 1.09
C GLN A 33 -2.68 -18.18 1.23
N ALA A 34 -3.95 -18.02 0.85
CA ALA A 34 -4.71 -16.77 1.00
C ALA A 34 -4.81 -16.36 2.46
N GLU A 35 -5.15 -17.30 3.34
CA GLU A 35 -5.24 -17.05 4.77
C GLU A 35 -3.87 -16.73 5.39
N LYS A 36 -2.82 -17.46 5.00
CA LYS A 36 -1.45 -17.15 5.42
C LYS A 36 -1.04 -15.73 5.03
N ASN A 37 -1.29 -15.34 3.78
CA ASN A 37 -0.94 -14.00 3.30
C ASN A 37 -1.77 -12.91 3.98
N TRP A 38 -3.05 -13.14 4.23
CA TRP A 38 -3.90 -12.25 5.01
C TRP A 38 -3.36 -12.04 6.43
N ASN A 39 -3.06 -13.14 7.14
CA ASN A 39 -2.56 -13.08 8.51
C ASN A 39 -1.18 -12.42 8.61
N ASN A 40 -0.37 -12.53 7.55
CA ASN A 40 0.93 -11.89 7.44
C ASN A 40 0.86 -10.46 6.87
N LEU A 41 -0.34 -9.88 6.72
CA LEU A 41 -0.58 -8.54 6.17
C LEU A 41 -0.06 -8.34 4.73
N ASN A 42 0.18 -9.43 4.01
CA ASN A 42 0.55 -9.40 2.59
C ASN A 42 -0.71 -9.27 1.74
N TYR A 43 -1.36 -8.11 1.83
CA TYR A 43 -2.65 -7.84 1.21
C TYR A 43 -2.61 -7.90 -0.32
N LYS A 44 -1.46 -7.62 -0.94
CA LYS A 44 -1.31 -7.75 -2.40
C LYS A 44 -1.54 -9.19 -2.84
N LEU A 45 -0.81 -10.14 -2.24
CA LEU A 45 -0.97 -11.56 -2.57
C LEU A 45 -2.31 -12.12 -2.07
N ALA A 46 -2.78 -11.68 -0.91
CA ALA A 46 -4.08 -12.10 -0.39
C ALA A 46 -5.22 -11.70 -1.34
N ALA A 47 -5.21 -10.47 -1.88
CA ALA A 47 -6.19 -10.01 -2.86
C ALA A 47 -6.20 -10.90 -4.11
N GLU A 48 -5.03 -11.18 -4.69
CA GLU A 48 -4.92 -12.03 -5.88
C GLU A 48 -5.45 -13.46 -5.63
N GLN A 49 -5.22 -14.01 -4.44
CA GLN A 49 -5.65 -15.35 -4.09
C GLN A 49 -7.15 -15.42 -3.76
N TYR A 50 -7.69 -14.46 -3.00
CA TYR A 50 -9.14 -14.40 -2.75
C TYR A 50 -9.93 -14.08 -4.02
N GLU A 51 -9.38 -13.32 -4.97
CA GLU A 51 -10.00 -13.14 -6.28
C GLU A 51 -10.12 -14.46 -7.06
N LYS A 52 -9.06 -15.29 -7.03
CA LYS A 52 -9.11 -16.64 -7.61
C LYS A 52 -10.15 -17.50 -6.90
N LEU A 53 -10.22 -17.46 -5.58
CA LEU A 53 -11.22 -18.22 -4.81
C LEU A 53 -12.66 -17.77 -5.15
N LEU A 54 -12.91 -16.47 -5.31
CA LEU A 54 -14.19 -15.94 -5.77
C LEU A 54 -14.57 -16.40 -7.19
N SER A 55 -13.60 -16.62 -8.07
CA SER A 55 -13.89 -17.18 -9.40
C SER A 55 -14.36 -18.64 -9.34
N LEU A 56 -14.00 -19.37 -8.28
CA LEU A 56 -14.41 -20.75 -8.02
C LEU A 56 -15.72 -20.82 -7.21
N ASP A 57 -15.91 -19.88 -6.29
CA ASP A 57 -17.07 -19.81 -5.40
C ASP A 57 -17.53 -18.35 -5.21
N PRO A 58 -18.32 -17.80 -6.15
CA PRO A 58 -18.68 -16.38 -6.15
C PRO A 58 -19.60 -15.94 -5.01
N GLN A 59 -20.20 -16.88 -4.28
CA GLN A 59 -21.18 -16.60 -3.22
C GLN A 59 -20.56 -16.66 -1.82
N ASP A 60 -19.30 -17.07 -1.71
CA ASP A 60 -18.62 -17.13 -0.42
C ASP A 60 -18.38 -15.72 0.13
N VAL A 61 -19.07 -15.41 1.23
CA VAL A 61 -19.04 -14.09 1.86
C VAL A 61 -17.68 -13.77 2.49
N ASN A 62 -16.94 -14.79 2.95
CA ASN A 62 -15.61 -14.59 3.53
C ASN A 62 -14.58 -14.27 2.44
N TYR A 63 -14.64 -14.95 1.30
CA TYR A 63 -13.77 -14.59 0.17
C TYR A 63 -14.09 -13.20 -0.35
N ALA A 64 -15.39 -12.85 -0.46
CA ALA A 64 -15.81 -11.52 -0.90
C ALA A 64 -15.28 -10.42 0.03
N TYR A 65 -15.45 -10.60 1.34
CA TYR A 65 -14.93 -9.68 2.34
C TYR A 65 -13.40 -9.56 2.28
N ARG A 66 -12.68 -10.69 2.35
CA ARG A 66 -11.21 -10.68 2.41
C ARG A 66 -10.57 -10.18 1.11
N PHE A 67 -11.17 -10.50 -0.03
CA PHE A 67 -10.80 -9.90 -1.31
C PHE A 67 -10.97 -8.39 -1.26
N ALA A 68 -12.16 -7.88 -0.91
CA ALA A 68 -12.44 -6.45 -0.97
C ALA A 68 -11.52 -5.63 -0.07
N VAL A 69 -11.31 -6.07 1.17
CA VAL A 69 -10.41 -5.40 2.13
C VAL A 69 -8.97 -5.46 1.64
N SER A 70 -8.48 -6.63 1.22
CA SER A 70 -7.10 -6.78 0.72
C SER A 70 -6.86 -5.93 -0.54
N ASN A 71 -7.79 -5.96 -1.48
CA ASN A 71 -7.71 -5.23 -2.74
C ASN A 71 -7.72 -3.71 -2.53
N PHE A 72 -8.43 -3.24 -1.51
CA PHE A 72 -8.41 -1.83 -1.11
C PHE A 72 -7.08 -1.45 -0.46
N ILE A 73 -6.62 -2.21 0.53
CA ILE A 73 -5.37 -1.90 1.24
C ILE A 73 -4.16 -1.96 0.31
N ALA A 74 -4.10 -2.95 -0.59
CA ALA A 74 -2.93 -3.18 -1.43
C ALA A 74 -2.76 -2.18 -2.58
N GLY A 75 -3.83 -1.53 -3.03
CA GLY A 75 -3.77 -0.71 -4.24
C GLY A 75 -4.85 0.35 -4.39
N PHE A 76 -5.60 0.67 -3.33
CA PHE A 76 -6.65 1.69 -3.32
C PHE A 76 -7.67 1.53 -4.47
N LYS A 77 -7.94 0.29 -4.89
CA LYS A 77 -8.90 -0.01 -5.97
C LYS A 77 -10.34 0.02 -5.44
N VAL A 78 -10.79 1.21 -5.06
CA VAL A 78 -12.05 1.47 -4.34
C VAL A 78 -13.26 0.83 -5.02
N ASP A 79 -13.55 1.18 -6.27
CA ASP A 79 -14.76 0.72 -6.98
C ASP A 79 -14.85 -0.81 -7.03
N LYS A 80 -13.73 -1.47 -7.31
CA LYS A 80 -13.67 -2.94 -7.38
C LYS A 80 -13.92 -3.54 -6.00
N SER A 81 -13.37 -2.96 -4.93
CA SER A 81 -13.58 -3.44 -3.57
C SER A 81 -15.03 -3.25 -3.11
N LEU A 82 -15.61 -2.06 -3.32
CA LEU A 82 -17.00 -1.75 -2.93
C LEU A 82 -18.00 -2.71 -3.60
N LYS A 83 -17.79 -3.04 -4.88
CA LYS A 83 -18.62 -4.01 -5.62
C LYS A 83 -18.81 -5.35 -4.90
N TYR A 84 -17.81 -5.81 -4.14
CA TYR A 84 -17.88 -7.07 -3.39
C TYR A 84 -18.26 -6.88 -1.91
N LEU A 85 -17.95 -5.72 -1.33
CA LEU A 85 -18.16 -5.47 0.10
C LEU A 85 -19.56 -4.93 0.42
N GLU A 86 -20.09 -4.01 -0.37
CA GLU A 86 -21.42 -3.42 -0.16
C GLU A 86 -22.55 -4.48 -0.11
N PRO A 87 -22.57 -5.51 -0.99
CA PRO A 87 -23.61 -6.55 -0.94
C PRO A 87 -23.56 -7.43 0.32
N LEU A 88 -22.53 -7.29 1.17
CA LEU A 88 -22.42 -8.01 2.43
C LEU A 88 -23.06 -7.26 3.60
N MET A 89 -23.37 -5.96 3.44
CA MET A 89 -24.04 -5.16 4.46
C MET A 89 -25.36 -5.80 4.90
N GLY A 90 -25.53 -5.98 6.21
CA GLY A 90 -26.76 -6.53 6.80
C GLY A 90 -26.98 -8.03 6.61
N LYS A 91 -26.04 -8.76 5.99
CA LYS A 91 -26.10 -10.24 5.94
C LYS A 91 -25.79 -10.85 7.30
N GLU A 92 -26.31 -12.05 7.55
CA GLU A 92 -25.90 -12.85 8.71
C GLU A 92 -24.51 -13.48 8.49
N LYS A 93 -23.80 -13.78 9.58
CA LYS A 93 -22.51 -14.50 9.59
C LYS A 93 -21.40 -13.84 8.75
N VAL A 94 -21.45 -12.52 8.63
CA VAL A 94 -20.38 -11.72 8.02
C VAL A 94 -19.58 -10.98 9.10
N PRO A 95 -18.34 -10.54 8.80
CA PRO A 95 -17.56 -9.71 9.72
C PRO A 95 -18.30 -8.43 10.11
N THR A 96 -18.21 -8.07 11.40
CA THR A 96 -18.93 -6.91 11.97
C THR A 96 -18.32 -5.57 11.58
N ASP A 97 -17.11 -5.56 11.03
CA ASP A 97 -16.36 -4.38 10.62
C ASP A 97 -16.55 -4.00 9.15
N ILE A 98 -17.49 -4.63 8.44
CA ILE A 98 -17.85 -4.23 7.07
C ILE A 98 -18.17 -2.72 6.96
N PRO A 99 -19.01 -2.11 7.84
CA PRO A 99 -19.30 -0.69 7.72
C PRO A 99 -18.05 0.17 7.94
N PHE A 100 -17.11 -0.26 8.78
CA PHE A 100 -15.82 0.44 8.94
C PHE A 100 -15.04 0.46 7.62
N TRP A 101 -14.91 -0.68 6.95
CA TRP A 101 -14.17 -0.77 5.68
C TRP A 101 -14.85 -0.01 4.54
N ILE A 102 -16.19 -0.04 4.45
CA ILE A 102 -16.92 0.80 3.49
C ILE A 102 -16.70 2.27 3.78
N GLY A 103 -16.73 2.69 5.06
CA GLY A 103 -16.41 4.06 5.46
C GLY A 103 -15.01 4.50 5.02
N LYS A 104 -13.98 3.64 5.17
CA LYS A 104 -12.61 3.93 4.68
C LYS A 104 -12.57 4.09 3.16
N MET A 105 -13.33 3.30 2.43
CA MET A 105 -13.40 3.35 0.96
C MET A 105 -14.12 4.62 0.47
N TYR A 106 -15.25 4.98 1.07
CA TYR A 106 -15.93 6.25 0.79
C TYR A 106 -15.07 7.46 1.13
N MET A 107 -14.36 7.43 2.26
CA MET A 107 -13.40 8.48 2.62
C MET A 107 -12.29 8.62 1.57
N ALA A 108 -11.75 7.51 1.05
CA ALA A 108 -10.74 7.53 -0.03
C ALA A 108 -11.28 8.08 -1.36
N ASN A 109 -12.59 7.99 -1.59
CA ASN A 109 -13.27 8.51 -2.78
C ASN A 109 -13.90 9.90 -2.58
N TYR A 110 -13.50 10.62 -1.53
CA TYR A 110 -14.02 11.96 -1.19
C TYR A 110 -15.53 12.00 -0.87
N GLN A 111 -16.16 10.85 -0.63
CA GLN A 111 -17.55 10.72 -0.22
C GLN A 111 -17.67 10.83 1.31
N PHE A 112 -17.31 11.99 1.85
CA PHE A 112 -17.10 12.15 3.30
C PHE A 112 -18.37 12.00 4.14
N ASN A 113 -19.54 12.45 3.65
CA ASN A 113 -20.79 12.27 4.38
C ASN A 113 -21.18 10.78 4.46
N ASP A 114 -21.13 10.07 3.33
CA ASP A 114 -21.41 8.63 3.28
C ASP A 114 -20.41 7.86 4.18
N ALA A 115 -19.14 8.28 4.19
CA ALA A 115 -18.14 7.70 5.08
C ALA A 115 -18.50 7.88 6.56
N ILE A 116 -18.94 9.07 6.97
CA ILE A 116 -19.37 9.37 8.34
C ILE A 116 -20.55 8.48 8.73
N ASP A 117 -21.54 8.30 7.85
CA ASP A 117 -22.70 7.44 8.12
C ASP A 117 -22.28 5.97 8.33
N MET A 118 -21.33 5.49 7.54
CA MET A 118 -20.79 4.14 7.68
C MET A 118 -19.97 3.95 8.97
N PHE A 119 -19.17 4.93 9.36
CA PHE A 119 -18.46 4.88 10.65
C PHE A 119 -19.42 4.96 11.85
N ASN A 120 -20.46 5.79 11.78
CA ASN A 120 -21.50 5.82 12.82
C ASN A 120 -22.24 4.49 12.93
N THR A 121 -22.55 3.87 11.78
CA THR A 121 -23.16 2.53 11.72
C THR A 121 -22.25 1.49 12.38
N PHE A 122 -20.94 1.54 12.11
CA PHE A 122 -19.96 0.67 12.78
C PHE A 122 -19.93 0.89 14.29
N ILE A 123 -19.87 2.14 14.75
CA ILE A 123 -19.82 2.49 16.19
C ILE A 123 -21.08 2.02 16.93
N ALA A 124 -22.24 2.04 16.29
CA ALA A 124 -23.50 1.57 16.86
C ALA A 124 -23.59 0.03 16.98
N GLY A 125 -22.63 -0.71 16.40
CA GLY A 125 -22.60 -2.17 16.45
C GLY A 125 -22.28 -2.73 17.84
N SER A 126 -22.89 -3.86 18.18
CA SER A 126 -22.64 -4.55 19.45
C SER A 126 -21.36 -5.40 19.42
N GLY A 127 -20.64 -5.46 20.55
CA GLY A 127 -19.51 -6.39 20.71
C GLY A 127 -18.19 -5.93 20.07
N ILE A 128 -18.10 -4.67 19.67
CA ILE A 128 -16.89 -4.06 19.12
C ILE A 128 -16.03 -3.52 20.27
N SER A 129 -14.73 -3.78 20.25
CA SER A 129 -13.79 -3.26 21.24
C SER A 129 -13.60 -1.74 21.11
N GLN A 130 -13.01 -1.12 22.12
CA GLN A 130 -12.84 0.34 22.14
C GLN A 130 -11.86 0.86 21.08
N ASP A 131 -10.80 0.11 20.75
CA ASP A 131 -9.77 0.61 19.83
C ASP A 131 -10.31 0.84 18.39
N PRO A 132 -11.05 -0.10 17.76
CA PRO A 132 -11.68 0.16 16.46
C PRO A 132 -12.70 1.30 16.49
N ILE A 133 -13.46 1.44 17.59
CA ILE A 133 -14.40 2.56 17.77
C ILE A 133 -13.65 3.89 17.79
N SER A 134 -12.54 3.96 18.52
CA SER A 134 -11.68 5.15 18.58
C SER A 134 -11.12 5.53 17.20
N GLU A 135 -10.66 4.53 16.42
CA GLU A 135 -10.20 4.76 15.05
C GLU A 135 -11.34 5.21 14.13
N ALA A 136 -12.55 4.66 14.24
CA ALA A 136 -13.71 5.12 13.49
C ALA A 136 -14.06 6.58 13.82
N GLN A 137 -14.04 6.95 15.10
CA GLN A 137 -14.29 8.32 15.55
C GLN A 137 -13.23 9.31 15.03
N LYS A 138 -11.96 8.88 14.98
CA LYS A 138 -10.88 9.64 14.36
C LYS A 138 -11.13 9.84 12.87
N ASN A 139 -11.53 8.80 12.14
CA ASN A 139 -11.85 8.91 10.72
C ASN A 139 -13.06 9.84 10.47
N ILE A 140 -14.07 9.86 11.35
CA ILE A 140 -15.18 10.84 11.31
C ILE A 140 -14.63 12.27 11.42
N ASN A 141 -13.76 12.54 12.39
CA ASN A 141 -13.16 13.86 12.58
C ASN A 141 -12.32 14.29 11.36
N MET A 142 -11.61 13.34 10.73
CA MET A 142 -10.88 13.58 9.48
C MET A 142 -11.82 13.92 8.33
N CYS A 143 -12.94 13.21 8.18
CA CYS A 143 -13.97 13.50 7.17
C CYS A 143 -14.57 14.90 7.36
N LEU A 144 -14.93 15.27 8.60
CA LEU A 144 -15.43 16.61 8.92
C LEU A 144 -14.42 17.71 8.61
N SER A 145 -13.14 17.47 8.91
CA SER A 145 -12.05 18.40 8.58
C SER A 145 -11.89 18.53 7.06
N ALA A 146 -11.92 17.43 6.32
CA ALA A 146 -11.82 17.42 4.86
C ALA A 146 -12.96 18.22 4.21
N ILE A 147 -14.21 18.06 4.68
CA ILE A 147 -15.36 18.84 4.22
C ILE A 147 -15.11 20.35 4.41
N GLN A 148 -14.57 20.76 5.56
CA GLN A 148 -14.28 22.18 5.83
C GLN A 148 -13.18 22.72 4.92
N LEU A 149 -12.12 21.95 4.69
CA LEU A 149 -10.99 22.34 3.85
C LEU A 149 -11.38 22.43 2.37
N LEU A 150 -12.20 21.50 1.87
CA LEU A 150 -12.67 21.51 0.48
C LEU A 150 -13.61 22.67 0.18
N ASN A 151 -14.34 23.17 1.19
CA ASN A 151 -15.16 24.39 1.08
C ASN A 151 -14.32 25.68 1.14
N LYS A 152 -13.02 25.59 1.44
CA LYS A 152 -12.08 26.72 1.49
C LYS A 152 -10.82 26.38 0.69
N PRO A 153 -10.93 26.17 -0.63
CA PRO A 153 -9.78 25.80 -1.44
C PRO A 153 -8.76 26.94 -1.41
N ILE A 154 -7.51 26.60 -1.11
CA ILE A 154 -6.38 27.49 -1.30
C ILE A 154 -5.95 27.41 -2.77
N ASN A 155 -5.68 28.56 -3.37
CA ASN A 155 -5.21 28.61 -4.75
C ASN A 155 -3.74 28.17 -4.79
N ILE A 156 -3.52 26.88 -5.02
CA ILE A 156 -2.20 26.28 -5.15
C ILE A 156 -2.09 25.60 -6.51
N ALA A 157 -0.90 25.66 -7.09
CA ALA A 157 -0.54 24.90 -8.28
C ALA A 157 0.52 23.86 -7.89
N PHE A 158 0.38 22.66 -8.44
CA PHE A 158 1.41 21.63 -8.34
C PHE A 158 2.17 21.61 -9.66
N GLU A 159 3.46 21.89 -9.57
CA GLU A 159 4.35 21.89 -10.73
C GLU A 159 5.37 20.77 -10.58
N ASN A 160 5.59 20.03 -11.66
CA ASN A 160 6.71 19.10 -11.74
C ASN A 160 8.00 19.92 -11.82
N LEU A 161 9.01 19.60 -11.00
CA LEU A 161 10.24 20.38 -10.89
C LEU A 161 11.20 20.19 -12.09
N GLY A 162 10.79 19.37 -13.06
CA GLY A 162 11.49 19.14 -14.31
C GLY A 162 12.52 18.01 -14.23
N PRO A 163 13.14 17.65 -15.37
CA PRO A 163 14.00 16.47 -15.51
C PRO A 163 15.30 16.54 -14.70
N ASN A 164 15.67 17.73 -14.19
CA ASN A 164 16.83 17.91 -13.34
C ASN A 164 16.62 17.34 -11.92
N ILE A 165 15.35 17.25 -11.49
CA ILE A 165 14.91 16.69 -10.22
C ILE A 165 14.16 15.37 -10.44
N ASN A 166 13.09 15.40 -11.23
CA ASN A 166 12.20 14.27 -11.48
C ASN A 166 12.75 13.37 -12.61
N SER A 167 13.14 12.17 -12.24
CA SER A 167 13.58 11.08 -13.12
C SER A 167 12.42 10.20 -13.57
N THR A 168 12.72 9.14 -14.33
CA THR A 168 11.75 8.07 -14.65
C THR A 168 11.61 7.02 -13.56
N ALA A 169 12.43 7.11 -12.50
CA ALA A 169 12.43 6.23 -11.34
C ALA A 169 11.58 6.83 -10.20
N ASN A 170 11.64 6.26 -9.00
CA ASN A 170 10.99 6.84 -7.83
C ASN A 170 11.90 7.91 -7.23
N ASP A 171 11.43 9.16 -7.25
CA ASP A 171 12.04 10.28 -6.53
C ASP A 171 11.12 10.69 -5.37
N PHE A 172 11.61 10.61 -4.14
CA PHE A 172 10.78 10.72 -2.94
C PHE A 172 11.55 11.34 -1.77
N LEU A 173 10.83 11.65 -0.69
CA LEU A 173 11.35 12.34 0.51
C LEU A 173 12.06 13.66 0.18
N PRO A 174 11.39 14.62 -0.50
CA PRO A 174 11.97 15.95 -0.71
C PRO A 174 12.12 16.69 0.64
N LEU A 175 13.30 17.25 0.87
CA LEU A 175 13.67 18.00 2.06
C LEU A 175 14.25 19.36 1.64
N VAL A 176 13.69 20.43 2.18
CA VAL A 176 14.04 21.81 1.85
C VAL A 176 14.28 22.58 3.17
N PRO A 177 15.38 23.34 3.30
CA PRO A 177 15.60 24.20 4.47
C PRO A 177 14.66 25.42 4.42
N GLU A 178 14.52 26.13 5.55
CA GLU A 178 13.63 27.31 5.67
C GLU A 178 13.96 28.43 4.69
N ASN A 179 15.22 28.55 4.28
CA ASN A 179 15.68 29.54 3.31
C ASN A 179 15.60 29.07 1.84
N GLU A 180 15.13 27.84 1.60
CA GLU A 180 14.94 27.26 0.26
C GLU A 180 16.21 27.20 -0.62
N ASP A 181 17.41 27.30 -0.02
CA ASP A 181 18.68 27.40 -0.75
C ASP A 181 19.08 26.10 -1.50
N PHE A 182 18.49 24.97 -1.16
CA PHE A 182 18.73 23.69 -1.81
C PHE A 182 17.57 22.71 -1.59
N LEU A 183 17.50 21.68 -2.42
CA LEU A 183 16.60 20.54 -2.29
C LEU A 183 17.43 19.26 -2.14
N ILE A 184 17.15 18.50 -1.07
CA ILE A 184 17.63 17.13 -0.91
C ILE A 184 16.47 16.17 -1.17
N PHE A 185 16.73 15.05 -1.82
CA PHE A 185 15.73 14.01 -2.03
C PHE A 185 16.40 12.65 -2.17
N THR A 186 15.61 11.58 -2.04
CA THR A 186 16.04 10.21 -2.27
C THR A 186 15.54 9.74 -3.63
N SER A 187 16.37 9.00 -4.36
CA SER A 187 16.02 8.45 -5.68
C SER A 187 16.57 7.05 -5.83
N ASP A 188 15.76 6.13 -6.37
CA ASP A 188 16.18 4.76 -6.72
C ASP A 188 16.66 4.63 -8.19
N LYS A 189 17.07 5.74 -8.82
CA LYS A 189 17.53 5.73 -10.23
C LYS A 189 18.89 5.06 -10.47
N ARG A 190 19.68 4.77 -9.44
CA ARG A 190 21.00 4.15 -9.58
C ARG A 190 20.84 2.64 -9.65
N PHE A 191 21.22 2.03 -10.77
CA PHE A 191 21.34 0.58 -10.86
C PHE A 191 22.67 0.12 -10.27
N ASP A 192 22.62 -0.81 -9.32
CA ASP A 192 23.80 -1.50 -8.79
C ASP A 192 23.96 -2.87 -9.45
N GLU A 193 25.08 -3.06 -10.14
CA GLU A 193 25.33 -4.28 -10.91
C GLU A 193 25.56 -5.51 -10.02
N ALA A 194 26.07 -5.30 -8.80
CA ALA A 194 26.41 -6.39 -7.89
C ALA A 194 25.16 -7.04 -7.28
N SER A 195 24.20 -6.22 -6.85
CA SER A 195 22.91 -6.64 -6.30
C SER A 195 21.84 -6.86 -7.39
N GLN A 196 22.06 -6.35 -8.60
CA GLN A 196 21.07 -6.31 -9.68
C GLN A 196 19.79 -5.56 -9.26
N THR A 197 19.92 -4.59 -8.36
CA THR A 197 18.81 -3.77 -7.87
C THR A 197 19.02 -2.29 -8.18
N PHE A 198 17.91 -1.56 -8.08
CA PHE A 198 17.90 -0.11 -8.10
C PHE A 198 18.03 0.39 -6.68
N ASP A 199 19.17 1.00 -6.37
CA ASP A 199 19.50 1.42 -5.01
C ASP A 199 19.02 2.83 -4.75
N GLU A 200 18.51 3.01 -3.54
CA GLU A 200 18.11 4.31 -3.02
C GLU A 200 19.36 5.10 -2.66
N ASN A 201 19.50 6.29 -3.22
CA ASN A 201 20.58 7.21 -2.88
C ASN A 201 20.06 8.62 -2.67
N ILE A 202 20.84 9.40 -1.93
CA ILE A 202 20.54 10.77 -1.58
C ILE A 202 21.15 11.71 -2.61
N TYR A 203 20.32 12.61 -3.14
CA TYR A 203 20.69 13.61 -4.13
C TYR A 203 20.45 15.01 -3.58
N ILE A 204 21.23 15.97 -4.08
CA ILE A 204 21.09 17.40 -3.79
C ILE A 204 20.99 18.19 -5.10
N SER A 205 20.17 19.23 -5.11
CA SER A 205 20.07 20.23 -6.17
C SER A 205 19.90 21.63 -5.59
N TYR A 206 20.26 22.64 -6.37
CA TYR A 206 20.20 24.05 -6.00
C TYR A 206 19.28 24.82 -6.96
N PRO A 207 18.57 25.85 -6.48
CA PRO A 207 17.75 26.69 -7.33
C PRO A 207 18.61 27.49 -8.33
N GLU A 208 18.10 27.64 -9.54
CA GLU A 208 18.63 28.50 -10.60
C GLU A 208 17.54 29.45 -11.12
N LYS A 209 17.92 30.46 -11.92
CA LYS A 209 17.00 31.49 -12.43
C LYS A 209 15.70 30.92 -13.02
N ASN A 210 15.77 29.77 -13.69
CA ASN A 210 14.64 29.13 -14.38
C ASN A 210 14.52 27.64 -14.01
N GLY A 211 14.70 27.27 -12.73
CA GLY A 211 14.48 25.91 -12.27
C GLY A 211 15.55 25.44 -11.28
N TRP A 212 16.10 24.26 -11.52
CA TRP A 212 17.04 23.60 -10.62
C TRP A 212 18.29 23.15 -11.36
N THR A 213 19.43 23.15 -10.68
CA THR A 213 20.64 22.47 -11.20
C THR A 213 20.34 20.99 -11.46
N LEU A 214 21.12 20.34 -12.33
CA LEU A 214 21.10 18.88 -12.42
C LEU A 214 21.46 18.28 -11.05
N SER A 215 20.56 17.45 -10.50
CA SER A 215 20.77 16.79 -9.22
C SER A 215 22.06 15.95 -9.18
N LYS A 216 22.78 16.03 -8.06
CA LYS A 216 24.04 15.31 -7.85
C LYS A 216 23.96 14.42 -6.61
N PRO A 217 24.56 13.22 -6.62
CA PRO A 217 24.58 12.37 -5.43
C PRO A 217 25.41 13.02 -4.32
N LEU A 218 24.98 12.87 -3.07
CA LEU A 218 25.77 13.24 -1.89
C LEU A 218 26.82 12.15 -1.60
N SER A 219 27.96 12.23 -2.30
CA SER A 219 29.00 11.18 -2.31
C SER A 219 29.64 10.84 -0.95
N TYR A 220 29.51 11.69 0.08
CA TYR A 220 30.00 11.39 1.43
C TYR A 220 29.01 10.61 2.29
N LEU A 221 27.76 10.50 1.84
CA LEU A 221 26.69 9.79 2.53
C LEU A 221 26.32 8.51 1.81
N ASN A 222 26.27 8.55 0.48
CA ASN A 222 25.89 7.39 -0.31
C ASN A 222 27.01 6.35 -0.30
N THR A 223 26.66 5.10 -0.04
CA THR A 223 27.58 3.96 -0.09
C THR A 223 27.16 2.97 -1.19
N PHE A 224 27.63 1.73 -1.08
CA PHE A 224 27.15 0.62 -1.91
C PHE A 224 25.79 0.10 -1.44
N ASP A 225 25.43 0.32 -0.17
CA ASP A 225 24.11 0.00 0.35
C ASP A 225 23.07 1.09 -0.04
N PRO A 226 21.77 0.83 0.17
CA PRO A 226 20.73 1.85 0.04
C PRO A 226 20.73 2.86 1.21
N GLU A 227 20.61 4.15 0.90
CA GLU A 227 20.47 5.23 1.88
C GLU A 227 19.33 6.20 1.55
N LYS A 228 18.69 6.71 2.61
CA LYS A 228 17.58 7.67 2.52
C LYS A 228 17.85 8.88 3.38
N ALA A 229 17.51 10.05 2.85
CA ALA A 229 17.34 11.24 3.66
C ALA A 229 15.96 11.20 4.33
N VAL A 230 15.91 11.18 5.66
CA VAL A 230 14.66 10.99 6.44
C VAL A 230 14.25 12.23 7.24
N GLY A 231 15.10 13.27 7.26
CA GLY A 231 14.76 14.54 7.88
C GLY A 231 15.85 15.59 7.66
N LEU A 232 15.47 16.86 7.71
CA LEU A 232 16.38 18.00 7.61
C LEU A 232 15.96 19.03 8.66
N SER A 233 16.92 19.54 9.41
CA SER A 233 16.72 20.68 10.31
C SER A 233 16.34 21.95 9.53
N SER A 234 15.53 22.83 10.13
CA SER A 234 15.04 24.05 9.47
C SER A 234 16.18 24.94 8.95
N ASP A 235 17.30 25.01 9.67
CA ASP A 235 18.47 25.82 9.26
C ASP A 235 19.34 25.15 8.18
N GLY A 236 18.97 23.94 7.74
CA GLY A 236 19.65 23.18 6.71
C GLY A 236 20.99 22.58 7.11
N LYS A 237 21.41 22.67 8.38
CA LYS A 237 22.76 22.22 8.79
C LYS A 237 22.84 20.77 9.21
N THR A 238 21.76 20.23 9.74
CA THR A 238 21.66 18.85 10.20
C THR A 238 20.73 18.05 9.30
N LEU A 239 21.25 16.99 8.68
CA LEU A 239 20.51 16.01 7.89
C LEU A 239 20.44 14.69 8.66
N TYR A 240 19.25 14.10 8.71
CA TYR A 240 19.01 12.77 9.27
C TYR A 240 18.98 11.75 8.14
N VAL A 241 19.78 10.70 8.26
CA VAL A 241 20.01 9.72 7.21
C VAL A 241 19.77 8.31 7.75
N CYS A 242 19.00 7.51 7.04
CA CYS A 242 18.83 6.08 7.33
C CYS A 242 19.58 5.26 6.28
N GLY A 243 20.36 4.26 6.72
CA GLY A 243 21.16 3.43 5.83
C GLY A 243 21.86 2.30 6.57
N HIS A 244 22.78 1.63 5.88
CA HIS A 244 23.64 0.59 6.45
C HIS A 244 25.05 1.16 6.65
N PHE A 245 25.28 1.79 7.79
CA PHE A 245 26.61 2.31 8.16
C PHE A 245 27.33 1.34 9.09
N ALA A 246 28.67 1.47 9.20
CA ALA A 246 29.55 0.48 9.82
C ALA A 246 29.09 -0.05 11.21
N ASN A 247 28.41 0.78 12.01
CA ASN A 247 27.90 0.42 13.34
C ASN A 247 26.37 0.61 13.49
N SER A 248 25.64 0.83 12.39
CA SER A 248 24.22 1.20 12.41
C SER A 248 23.51 0.59 11.20
N TYR A 249 22.72 -0.45 11.44
CA TYR A 249 21.97 -1.14 10.39
C TYR A 249 20.51 -0.70 10.40
N SER A 250 20.05 -0.08 9.31
CA SER A 250 18.67 0.39 9.15
C SER A 250 18.23 1.34 10.29
N ASP A 251 19.16 2.20 10.73
CA ASP A 251 18.95 3.12 11.84
C ASP A 251 19.32 4.56 11.44
N ILE A 252 18.83 5.54 12.20
CA ILE A 252 18.88 6.96 11.87
C ILE A 252 20.18 7.56 12.40
N ASN A 253 20.98 8.07 11.47
CA ASN A 253 22.26 8.70 11.73
C ASN A 253 22.18 10.21 11.43
N ILE A 254 23.10 10.97 12.00
CA ILE A 254 23.17 12.41 11.83
C ILE A 254 24.33 12.75 10.91
N ALA A 255 24.06 13.63 9.93
CA ALA A 255 25.07 14.23 9.08
C ALA A 255 25.05 15.75 9.20
N THR A 256 26.21 16.35 9.44
CA THR A 256 26.36 17.80 9.55
C THR A 256 26.91 18.41 8.27
N GLN A 257 26.36 19.56 7.88
CA GLN A 257 26.83 20.32 6.72
C GLN A 257 28.08 21.13 7.06
N LYS A 258 29.16 20.92 6.31
CA LYS A 258 30.39 21.73 6.35
C LYS A 258 30.85 22.04 4.94
N ASN A 259 31.05 23.31 4.61
CA ASN A 259 31.43 23.77 3.26
C ASN A 259 30.52 23.22 2.15
N LYS A 260 29.19 23.27 2.37
CA LYS A 260 28.15 22.73 1.45
C LYS A 260 28.22 21.21 1.22
N GLN A 261 28.95 20.47 2.05
CA GLN A 261 28.98 19.00 2.02
C GLN A 261 28.39 18.46 3.32
N PHE A 262 27.50 17.47 3.21
CA PHE A 262 27.04 16.71 4.38
C PHE A 262 27.97 15.53 4.62
N LYS A 263 28.32 15.30 5.88
CA LYS A 263 29.14 14.16 6.32
C LYS A 263 28.53 13.59 7.58
N LEU A 264 28.51 12.27 7.70
CA LEU A 264 28.10 11.62 8.93
C LEU A 264 28.95 12.14 10.09
N ASP A 265 28.29 12.46 11.19
CA ASP A 265 28.96 12.69 12.45
C ASP A 265 29.63 11.37 12.87
N GLN A 266 30.84 11.43 13.44
CA GLN A 266 31.55 10.22 13.85
C GLN A 266 30.70 9.47 14.88
N LEU A 267 30.37 8.21 14.57
CA LEU A 267 29.79 7.24 15.51
C LEU A 267 30.82 6.80 16.54
#